data_AF-A0A3B8KZZ8-F1
#
_entry.id   AF-A0A3B8KZZ8-F1
#
_cell.length_a   1.000
_cell.length_b   1.000
_cell.length_c   1.000
_cell.angle_alpha   90.00
_cell.angle_beta   90.00
_cell.angle_gamma   90.00
#
_symmetry.space_group_name_H-M   'P 1'
#
loop_
_entity.id
_entity.type
_entity.pdbx_description
1 polymer ?
#
loop_
_entity_poly.entity_id
_entity_poly.type
_entity_poly.pdbx_seq_one_letter_code
_entity_poly.pdbx_strand_id
1 'polypeptide(L)'
;KANERKLAISSSRKSHIEIIDLVGVTAMNARPITATTALGGQWDDPVVEEAQRIVERDEAIDTEAALELAAEHLERERCIDEVWRQMEAERKQAMYREVEYTAKVTIGTMESPTEEAERLLGAKYVRERGFFRGRRPSEPQLNVLERAGIPFDDTTTMAWASKMISRIQNRTSKGLSSFRQMRVLEKHGIDGTKMSFDDAKKLVGDLQRQFG
;
A
#
# COMPACT_ATOMS: atom_id res chain seq x y z
N LYS A 1 14.57 -66.70 -47.37
CA LYS A 1 14.50 -65.32 -46.81
C LYS A 1 13.36 -64.47 -47.37
N ALA A 2 13.28 -64.15 -48.67
CA ALA A 2 12.19 -63.32 -49.21
C ALA A 2 10.80 -63.98 -49.09
N ASN A 3 10.70 -65.28 -49.37
CA ASN A 3 9.45 -66.03 -49.28
C ASN A 3 9.01 -66.30 -47.82
N GLU A 4 9.96 -66.49 -46.91
CA GLU A 4 9.68 -66.65 -45.46
C GLU A 4 9.10 -65.38 -44.85
N ARG A 5 9.60 -64.20 -45.23
CA ARG A 5 9.01 -62.91 -44.78
C ARG A 5 7.57 -62.74 -45.27
N LYS A 6 7.30 -63.09 -46.54
CA LYS A 6 5.95 -62.99 -47.10
C LYS A 6 4.96 -63.89 -46.39
N LEU A 7 5.36 -65.12 -46.09
CA LEU A 7 4.57 -66.07 -45.31
C LEU A 7 4.27 -65.52 -43.90
N ALA A 8 5.28 -65.05 -43.18
CA ALA A 8 5.13 -64.50 -41.84
C ALA A 8 4.18 -63.27 -41.78
N ILE A 9 4.28 -62.38 -42.78
CA ILE A 9 3.39 -61.21 -42.90
C ILE A 9 1.97 -61.67 -43.22
N SER A 10 1.79 -62.62 -44.14
CA SER A 10 0.46 -63.13 -44.52
C SER A 10 -0.25 -63.87 -43.39
N SER A 11 0.49 -64.53 -42.50
CA SER A 11 -0.04 -65.22 -41.32
C SER A 11 -0.24 -64.30 -40.11
N SER A 12 0.12 -63.02 -40.20
CA SER A 12 0.00 -62.07 -39.09
C SER A 12 -1.46 -61.74 -38.84
N ARG A 13 -1.91 -61.85 -37.59
CA ARG A 13 -3.28 -61.48 -37.15
C ARG A 13 -3.53 -59.97 -37.11
N LYS A 14 -2.52 -59.15 -37.42
CA LYS A 14 -2.64 -57.69 -37.48
C LYS A 14 -3.32 -57.31 -38.79
N SER A 15 -4.65 -57.23 -38.76
CA SER A 15 -5.51 -56.93 -39.91
C SER A 15 -5.41 -55.48 -40.41
N HIS A 16 -4.80 -54.60 -39.63
CA HIS A 16 -4.67 -53.18 -39.92
C HIS A 16 -3.20 -52.77 -39.81
N ILE A 17 -2.73 -52.00 -40.80
CA ILE A 17 -1.46 -51.30 -40.76
C ILE A 17 -1.77 -49.81 -40.62
N GLU A 18 -1.35 -49.21 -39.52
CA GLU A 18 -1.40 -47.77 -39.33
C GLU A 18 -0.07 -47.21 -39.82
N ILE A 19 -0.12 -46.50 -40.95
CA ILE A 19 1.05 -45.84 -41.54
C ILE A 19 0.98 -44.39 -41.08
N ILE A 20 1.81 -44.04 -40.11
CA ILE A 20 1.94 -42.66 -39.65
C ILE A 20 2.89 -41.95 -40.62
N ASP A 21 2.34 -41.10 -41.47
CA ASP A 21 3.12 -40.22 -42.34
C ASP A 21 3.56 -38.98 -41.55
N LEU A 22 4.88 -38.77 -41.45
CA LEU A 22 5.47 -37.63 -40.75
C LEU A 22 5.77 -36.46 -41.70
N VAL A 23 5.22 -36.46 -42.91
CA VAL A 23 5.32 -35.33 -43.86
C VAL A 23 4.79 -34.05 -43.19
N GLY A 24 5.68 -33.06 -43.02
CA GLY A 24 5.38 -31.79 -42.38
C GLY A 24 5.89 -31.64 -40.94
N VAL A 25 6.45 -32.70 -40.32
CA VAL A 25 7.26 -32.56 -39.10
C VAL A 25 8.60 -31.95 -39.48
N THR A 26 8.62 -30.63 -39.69
CA THR A 26 9.85 -29.88 -39.86
C THR A 26 10.46 -29.66 -38.47
N ALA A 27 11.79 -29.79 -38.37
CA ALA A 27 12.56 -29.53 -37.15
C ALA A 27 12.34 -28.11 -36.58
N MET A 28 11.63 -27.24 -37.31
CA MET A 28 11.24 -25.89 -36.89
C MET A 28 10.19 -25.87 -35.76
N ASN A 29 9.32 -26.89 -35.68
CA ASN A 29 8.27 -26.98 -34.66
C ASN A 29 8.39 -28.23 -33.75
N ALA A 30 9.28 -29.16 -34.08
CA ALA A 30 9.57 -30.30 -33.21
C ALA A 30 10.54 -29.88 -32.11
N ARG A 31 10.10 -29.92 -30.84
CA ARG A 31 11.06 -29.85 -29.73
C ARG A 31 12.00 -31.07 -29.87
N PRO A 32 13.32 -30.88 -29.90
CA PRO A 32 14.24 -32.00 -29.98
C PRO A 32 13.99 -32.93 -28.79
N ILE A 33 13.75 -34.22 -29.06
CA ILE A 33 13.61 -35.23 -28.01
C ILE A 33 15.01 -35.47 -27.45
N THR A 34 15.31 -34.82 -26.33
CA THR A 34 16.57 -34.96 -25.58
C THR A 34 16.46 -36.08 -24.56
N ALA A 35 17.62 -36.60 -24.12
CA ALA A 35 17.65 -37.59 -23.04
C ALA A 35 16.97 -37.07 -21.76
N THR A 36 17.12 -35.78 -21.46
CA THR A 36 16.41 -35.12 -20.35
C THR A 36 14.89 -35.07 -20.54
N THR A 37 14.40 -34.89 -21.77
CA THR A 37 12.95 -34.93 -22.06
C THR A 37 12.38 -36.35 -21.98
N ALA A 38 13.16 -37.35 -22.42
CA ALA A 38 12.75 -38.76 -22.39
C ALA A 38 12.73 -39.34 -20.95
N LEU A 39 13.69 -38.93 -20.11
CA LEU A 39 13.82 -39.36 -18.72
C LEU A 39 13.09 -38.43 -17.73
N GLY A 40 12.75 -37.21 -18.18
CA GLY A 40 12.16 -36.15 -17.37
C GLY A 40 10.66 -36.29 -17.07
N GLY A 41 9.99 -37.37 -17.48
CA GLY A 41 8.53 -37.51 -17.36
C GLY A 41 7.96 -37.50 -15.93
N GLN A 42 8.81 -37.57 -14.91
CA GLN A 42 8.44 -37.46 -13.50
C GLN A 42 8.68 -36.06 -12.92
N TRP A 43 9.30 -35.16 -13.68
CA TRP A 43 9.74 -33.85 -13.26
C TRP A 43 8.93 -32.76 -13.96
N ASP A 44 8.73 -31.63 -13.29
CA ASP A 44 8.04 -30.48 -13.88
C ASP A 44 8.85 -29.89 -15.05
N ASP A 45 8.18 -29.34 -16.06
CA ASP A 45 8.81 -28.72 -17.24
C ASP A 45 9.97 -27.75 -16.91
N PRO A 46 9.88 -26.86 -15.88
CA PRO A 46 10.99 -25.98 -15.53
C PRO A 46 12.24 -26.72 -15.04
N VAL A 47 12.06 -27.88 -14.38
CA VAL A 47 13.17 -28.73 -13.93
C VAL A 47 13.86 -29.36 -15.13
N VAL A 48 13.09 -29.86 -16.10
CA VAL A 48 13.63 -30.47 -17.32
C VAL A 48 14.39 -29.43 -18.16
N GLU A 49 13.87 -28.20 -18.24
CA GLU A 49 14.52 -27.09 -18.95
C GLU A 49 15.82 -26.62 -18.27
N GLU A 50 15.86 -26.57 -16.93
CA GLU A 50 17.09 -26.26 -16.18
C GLU A 50 18.11 -27.40 -16.29
N ALA A 51 17.66 -28.65 -16.17
CA ALA A 51 18.51 -29.83 -16.33
C ALA A 51 19.15 -29.89 -17.72
N GLN A 52 18.39 -29.54 -18.76
CA GLN A 52 18.93 -29.44 -20.11
C GLN A 52 20.03 -28.38 -20.20
N ARG A 53 19.86 -27.21 -19.56
CA ARG A 53 20.91 -26.17 -19.50
C ARG A 53 22.15 -26.63 -18.74
N ILE A 54 22.00 -27.46 -17.70
CA ILE A 54 23.12 -28.04 -16.95
C ILE A 54 23.90 -29.01 -17.84
N VAL A 55 23.22 -29.91 -18.55
CA VAL A 55 23.84 -30.89 -19.47
C VAL A 55 24.51 -30.19 -20.66
N GLU A 56 23.91 -29.13 -21.20
CA GLU A 56 24.52 -28.33 -22.29
C GLU A 56 25.80 -27.62 -21.84
N ARG A 57 25.95 -27.34 -20.53
CA ARG A 57 27.12 -26.68 -19.95
C ARG A 57 28.21 -27.67 -19.54
N ASP A 58 27.83 -28.86 -19.12
CA ASP A 58 28.72 -29.94 -18.72
C ASP A 58 28.27 -31.27 -19.35
N GLU A 59 28.78 -31.58 -20.54
CA GLU A 59 28.40 -32.78 -21.29
C GLU A 59 28.80 -34.10 -20.59
N ALA A 60 29.64 -34.04 -19.55
CA ALA A 60 30.08 -35.21 -18.80
C ALA A 60 29.14 -35.57 -17.64
N ILE A 61 28.17 -34.70 -17.31
CA ILE A 61 27.23 -34.95 -16.23
C ILE A 61 26.18 -35.98 -16.65
N ASP A 62 25.84 -36.88 -15.74
CA ASP A 62 24.73 -37.80 -15.95
C ASP A 62 23.39 -37.06 -15.99
N THR A 63 22.50 -37.47 -16.88
CA THR A 63 21.21 -36.80 -17.09
C THR A 63 20.27 -36.89 -15.90
N GLU A 64 20.32 -37.98 -15.12
CA GLU A 64 19.53 -38.11 -13.89
C GLU A 64 20.11 -37.18 -12.82
N ALA A 65 21.43 -37.13 -12.69
CA ALA A 65 22.11 -36.21 -11.77
C ALA A 65 21.82 -34.72 -12.11
N ALA A 66 21.72 -34.38 -13.41
CA ALA A 66 21.35 -33.04 -13.84
C ALA A 66 19.90 -32.67 -13.49
N LEU A 67 18.96 -33.63 -13.57
CA LEU A 67 17.56 -33.44 -13.18
C LEU A 67 17.42 -33.21 -11.67
N GLU A 68 18.17 -33.97 -10.85
CA GLU A 68 18.20 -33.79 -9.40
C GLU A 68 18.76 -32.42 -9.00
N LEU A 69 19.87 -32.01 -9.60
CA LEU A 69 20.47 -30.69 -9.36
C LEU A 69 19.52 -29.57 -9.76
N ALA A 70 18.89 -29.66 -10.93
CA ALA A 70 17.92 -28.69 -11.40
C ALA A 70 16.73 -28.53 -10.43
N ALA A 71 16.21 -29.64 -9.91
CA ALA A 71 15.12 -29.61 -8.93
C ALA A 71 15.56 -28.89 -7.65
N GLU A 72 16.73 -29.22 -7.10
CA GLU A 72 17.25 -28.60 -5.89
C GLU A 72 17.49 -27.09 -6.08
N HIS A 73 18.00 -26.68 -7.23
CA HIS A 73 18.20 -25.27 -7.57
C HIS A 73 16.88 -24.48 -7.58
N LEU A 74 15.86 -24.99 -8.26
CA LEU A 74 14.56 -24.34 -8.35
C LEU A 74 13.82 -24.32 -7.00
N GLU A 75 13.96 -25.37 -6.19
CA GLU A 75 13.41 -25.39 -4.83
C GLU A 75 14.05 -24.34 -3.92
N ARG A 76 15.37 -24.14 -4.01
CA ARG A 76 16.06 -23.09 -3.27
C ARG A 76 15.59 -21.69 -3.68
N GLU A 77 15.43 -21.43 -4.98
CA GLU A 77 14.91 -20.15 -5.47
C GLU A 77 13.48 -19.90 -4.98
N ARG A 78 12.61 -20.91 -5.05
CA ARG A 78 11.24 -20.83 -4.51
C ARG A 78 11.25 -20.51 -3.01
N CYS A 79 12.11 -21.16 -2.22
CA CYS A 79 12.24 -20.88 -0.79
C CYS A 79 12.67 -19.43 -0.52
N ILE A 80 13.63 -18.90 -1.29
CA ILE A 80 14.12 -17.52 -1.14
C ILE A 80 13.01 -16.52 -1.47
N ASP A 81 12.27 -16.76 -2.55
CA ASP A 81 11.14 -15.91 -2.97
C ASP A 81 10.00 -15.92 -1.94
N GLU A 82 9.69 -17.09 -1.37
CA GLU A 82 8.69 -17.25 -0.31
C GLU A 82 9.05 -16.41 0.93
N VAL A 83 10.30 -16.51 1.39
CA VAL A 83 10.82 -15.73 2.52
C VAL A 83 10.77 -14.24 2.21
N TRP A 84 11.17 -13.84 1.00
CA TRP A 84 11.15 -12.42 0.60
C TRP A 84 9.71 -11.86 0.57
N ARG A 85 8.75 -12.64 0.06
CA ARG A 85 7.32 -12.29 0.08
C ARG A 85 6.77 -12.17 1.50
N GLN A 86 7.15 -13.08 2.39
CA GLN A 86 6.74 -13.03 3.80
C GLN A 86 7.31 -11.78 4.49
N MET A 87 8.60 -11.50 4.32
CA MET A 87 9.24 -10.30 4.88
C MET A 87 8.59 -9.00 4.37
N GLU A 88 8.27 -8.92 3.07
CA GLU A 88 7.61 -7.74 2.51
C GLU A 88 6.15 -7.61 2.99
N ALA A 89 5.44 -8.72 3.20
CA ALA A 89 4.11 -8.73 3.78
C ALA A 89 4.12 -8.30 5.26
N GLU A 90 5.07 -8.78 6.05
CA GLU A 90 5.28 -8.37 7.44
C GLU A 90 5.65 -6.90 7.53
N ARG A 91 6.54 -6.41 6.65
CA ARG A 91 6.91 -4.99 6.58
C ARG A 91 5.70 -4.11 6.27
N LYS A 92 4.85 -4.53 5.33
CA LYS A 92 3.59 -3.84 5.02
C LYS A 92 2.65 -3.87 6.22
N GLN A 93 2.46 -5.01 6.87
CA GLN A 93 1.60 -5.12 8.05
C GLN A 93 2.10 -4.29 9.23
N ALA A 94 3.40 -4.27 9.50
CA ALA A 94 4.02 -3.44 10.53
C ALA A 94 3.76 -1.95 10.26
N MET A 95 3.94 -1.51 9.00
CA MET A 95 3.62 -0.15 8.58
C MET A 95 2.13 0.19 8.78
N TYR A 96 1.21 -0.73 8.44
CA TYR A 96 -0.22 -0.51 8.67
C TYR A 96 -0.56 -0.45 10.17
N ARG A 97 0.04 -1.32 11.00
CA ARG A 97 -0.16 -1.31 12.46
C ARG A 97 0.37 -0.03 13.10
N GLU A 98 1.51 0.49 12.65
CA GLU A 98 2.06 1.76 13.12
C GLU A 98 1.17 2.95 12.74
N VAL A 99 0.63 2.95 11.52
CA VAL A 99 -0.35 3.95 11.06
C VAL A 99 -1.67 3.86 11.85
N GLU A 100 -2.15 2.66 12.16
CA GLU A 100 -3.36 2.49 12.97
C GLU A 100 -3.16 2.87 14.44
N TYR A 101 -2.00 2.57 15.02
CA TYR A 101 -1.69 2.94 16.40
C TYR A 101 -1.58 4.46 16.56
N THR A 102 -0.89 5.13 15.63
CA THR A 102 -0.84 6.60 15.61
C THR A 102 -2.22 7.22 15.37
N ALA A 103 -3.06 6.63 14.51
CA ALA A 103 -4.43 7.11 14.28
C ALA A 103 -5.37 6.89 15.48
N LYS A 104 -5.24 5.78 16.22
CA LYS A 104 -6.09 5.49 17.39
C LYS A 104 -5.69 6.28 18.63
N VAL A 105 -4.39 6.53 18.84
CA VAL A 105 -3.92 7.37 19.95
C VAL A 105 -4.37 8.84 19.77
N THR A 106 -4.58 9.30 18.54
CA THR A 106 -5.16 10.64 18.26
C THR A 106 -6.67 10.74 18.48
N ILE A 107 -7.40 9.62 18.60
CA ILE A 107 -8.87 9.62 18.73
C ILE A 107 -9.32 9.21 20.16
N GLY A 108 -8.38 8.78 21.01
CA GLY A 108 -8.65 8.31 22.36
C GLY A 108 -8.51 9.39 23.43
N THR A 109 -9.61 10.09 23.72
CA THR A 109 -9.97 10.57 25.07
C THR A 109 -8.93 11.40 25.84
N MET A 110 -8.56 12.55 25.28
CA MET A 110 -8.08 13.68 26.08
C MET A 110 -8.47 14.95 25.32
N GLU A 111 -9.36 15.78 25.89
CA GLU A 111 -9.77 17.04 25.28
C GLU A 111 -8.53 17.93 25.08
N SER A 112 -7.92 17.88 23.88
CA SER A 112 -6.85 18.81 23.55
C SER A 112 -7.47 20.20 23.44
N PRO A 113 -6.90 21.25 24.05
CA PRO A 113 -7.38 22.62 23.92
C PRO A 113 -7.55 23.09 22.46
N THR A 114 -6.86 22.43 21.53
CA THR A 114 -6.94 22.68 20.09
C THR A 114 -8.30 22.28 19.47
N GLU A 115 -9.01 21.30 20.02
CA GLU A 115 -10.30 20.81 19.49
C GLU A 115 -11.42 21.87 19.57
N GLU A 116 -11.44 22.67 20.64
CA GLU A 116 -12.38 23.80 20.81
C GLU A 116 -12.21 24.79 19.64
N ALA A 117 -10.95 25.13 19.32
CA ALA A 117 -10.61 26.02 18.22
C ALA A 117 -10.98 25.42 16.86
N GLU A 118 -10.70 24.13 16.66
CA GLU A 118 -11.07 23.41 15.44
C GLU A 118 -12.59 23.36 15.23
N ARG A 119 -13.36 23.10 16.30
CA ARG A 119 -14.83 23.06 16.27
C ARG A 119 -15.40 24.43 15.92
N LEU A 120 -15.03 25.47 16.68
CA LEU A 120 -15.56 26.82 16.51
C LEU A 120 -15.15 27.44 15.17
N LEU A 121 -13.93 27.20 14.70
CA LEU A 121 -13.46 27.74 13.41
C LEU A 121 -13.77 26.83 12.22
N GLY A 122 -14.39 25.67 12.44
CA GLY A 122 -14.73 24.70 11.39
C GLY A 122 -13.49 24.17 10.67
N ALA A 123 -12.39 23.99 11.39
CA ALA A 123 -11.10 23.64 10.85
C ALA A 123 -10.73 22.20 11.21
N LYS A 124 -11.09 21.24 10.36
CA LYS A 124 -10.68 19.82 10.55
C LYS A 124 -9.16 19.66 10.45
N TYR A 125 -8.58 18.74 11.23
CA TYR A 125 -7.19 18.28 11.11
C TYR A 125 -6.73 18.12 9.65
N VAL A 126 -5.50 18.56 9.33
CA VAL A 126 -4.89 18.39 8.01
C VAL A 126 -3.74 17.41 8.15
N ARG A 127 -3.79 16.32 7.37
CA ARG A 127 -2.65 15.42 7.20
C ARG A 127 -1.43 16.23 6.75
N GLU A 128 -0.42 16.27 7.60
CA GLU A 128 0.83 16.98 7.30
C GLU A 128 1.47 16.41 6.03
N ARG A 129 1.75 17.28 5.05
CA ARG A 129 2.56 16.93 3.89
C ARG A 129 3.97 16.61 4.38
N GLY A 130 4.62 15.60 3.80
CA GLY A 130 5.90 15.06 4.29
C GLY A 130 7.00 16.11 4.56
N PHE A 131 7.02 17.21 3.81
CA PHE A 131 7.97 18.31 3.99
C PHE A 131 7.75 19.15 5.27
N PHE A 132 6.52 19.20 5.79
CA PHE A 132 6.13 19.95 6.98
C PHE A 132 6.03 19.09 8.24
N ARG A 133 6.33 17.78 8.13
CA ARG A 133 6.18 16.83 9.22
C ARG A 133 7.06 17.22 10.41
N GLY A 134 6.44 17.46 11.56
CA GLY A 134 7.15 17.79 12.80
C GLY A 134 7.76 19.19 12.88
N ARG A 135 7.44 20.10 11.96
CA ARG A 135 7.90 21.50 12.06
C ARG A 135 7.05 22.27 13.07
N ARG A 136 7.72 22.96 13.99
CA ARG A 136 7.07 23.86 14.95
C ARG A 136 6.60 25.15 14.26
N PRO A 137 5.49 25.75 14.72
CA PRO A 137 5.04 27.06 14.28
C PRO A 137 6.13 28.13 14.48
N SER A 138 6.15 29.10 13.57
CA SER A 138 7.05 30.25 13.68
C SER A 138 6.55 31.22 14.77
N GLU A 139 7.43 31.98 15.42
CA GLU A 139 7.07 32.98 16.45
C GLU A 139 5.96 33.96 15.99
N PRO A 140 6.01 34.55 14.77
CA PRO A 140 4.89 35.31 14.22
C PRO A 140 3.55 34.57 14.20
N GLN A 141 3.55 33.26 13.94
CA GLN A 141 2.34 32.47 13.89
C GLN A 141 1.76 32.29 15.30
N LEU A 142 2.61 32.00 16.29
CA LEU A 142 2.21 31.89 17.70
C LEU A 142 1.62 33.20 18.21
N ASN A 143 2.26 34.34 17.91
CA ASN A 143 1.76 35.66 18.28
C ASN A 143 0.36 35.95 17.69
N VAL A 144 0.08 35.52 16.46
CA VAL A 144 -1.26 35.69 15.86
C VAL A 144 -2.30 34.83 16.57
N LEU A 145 -1.98 33.60 16.91
CA LEU A 145 -2.88 32.68 17.63
C LEU A 145 -3.19 33.20 19.03
N GLU A 146 -2.17 33.66 19.76
CA GLU A 146 -2.32 34.25 21.10
C GLU A 146 -3.22 35.49 21.06
N ARG A 147 -2.98 36.40 20.11
CA ARG A 147 -3.82 37.59 19.91
C ARG A 147 -5.26 37.24 19.55
N ALA A 148 -5.48 36.16 18.80
CA ALA A 148 -6.82 35.65 18.51
C ALA A 148 -7.48 34.96 19.73
N GLY A 149 -6.72 34.65 20.78
CA GLY A 149 -7.18 33.93 21.96
C GLY A 149 -7.35 32.43 21.72
N ILE A 150 -6.70 31.88 20.69
CA ILE A 150 -6.72 30.45 20.38
C ILE A 150 -5.68 29.76 21.27
N PRO A 151 -6.06 28.74 22.07
CA PRO A 151 -5.10 27.96 22.82
C PRO A 151 -4.22 27.14 21.86
N PHE A 152 -2.93 27.08 22.15
CA PHE A 152 -1.95 26.24 21.47
C PHE A 152 -1.10 25.50 22.51
N ASP A 153 -0.54 24.36 22.13
CA ASP A 153 0.26 23.48 22.98
C ASP A 153 1.57 23.08 22.29
N ASP A 154 2.43 22.32 23.00
CA ASP A 154 3.69 21.83 22.45
C ASP A 154 3.53 20.83 21.30
N THR A 155 2.31 20.29 21.12
CA THR A 155 1.96 19.37 20.01
C THR A 155 1.48 20.10 18.77
N THR A 156 1.33 21.43 18.85
CA THR A 156 0.80 22.24 17.76
C THR A 156 1.80 22.33 16.60
N THR A 157 1.39 21.85 15.42
CA THR A 157 2.22 21.90 14.19
C THR A 157 2.09 23.24 13.45
N MET A 158 3.15 23.65 12.75
CA MET A 158 3.14 24.75 11.78
C MET A 158 1.96 24.69 10.78
N ALA A 159 1.64 23.50 10.27
CA ALA A 159 0.54 23.31 9.31
C ALA A 159 -0.83 23.64 9.92
N TRP A 160 -1.04 23.25 11.18
CA TRP A 160 -2.23 23.58 11.95
C TRP A 160 -2.33 25.09 12.19
N ALA A 161 -1.25 25.70 12.68
CA ALA A 161 -1.19 27.14 12.96
C ALA A 161 -1.50 27.97 11.70
N SER A 162 -0.89 27.63 10.56
CA SER A 162 -1.14 28.30 9.28
C SER A 162 -2.61 28.21 8.86
N LYS A 163 -3.26 27.06 9.07
CA LYS A 163 -4.68 26.87 8.76
C LYS A 163 -5.58 27.68 9.69
N MET A 164 -5.30 27.68 10.99
CA MET A 164 -6.05 28.50 11.96
C MET A 164 -5.97 29.98 11.60
N ILE A 165 -4.76 30.48 11.32
CA ILE A 165 -4.53 31.86 10.90
C ILE A 165 -5.32 32.18 9.63
N SER A 166 -5.28 31.29 8.63
CA SER A 166 -6.05 31.46 7.40
C SER A 166 -7.56 31.52 7.66
N ARG A 167 -8.07 30.74 8.62
CA ARG A 167 -9.48 30.76 9.01
C ARG A 167 -9.86 32.05 9.73
N ILE A 168 -9.02 32.52 10.65
CA ILE A 168 -9.21 33.81 11.32
C ILE A 168 -9.28 34.92 10.28
N GLN A 169 -8.29 35.01 9.37
CA GLN A 169 -8.24 36.03 8.34
C GLN A 169 -9.48 36.00 7.42
N ASN A 170 -9.91 34.81 7.01
CA ASN A 170 -11.11 34.64 6.19
C ASN A 170 -12.42 35.02 6.91
N ARG A 171 -12.48 34.89 8.25
CA ARG A 171 -13.65 35.31 9.02
C ARG A 171 -13.65 36.83 9.19
N THR A 172 -12.50 37.41 9.51
CA THR A 172 -12.33 38.85 9.63
C THR A 172 -12.66 39.57 8.33
N SER A 173 -12.21 39.05 7.18
CA SER A 173 -12.51 39.65 5.88
C SER A 173 -14.00 39.60 5.52
N LYS A 174 -14.74 38.64 6.07
CA LYS A 174 -16.19 38.51 5.90
C LYS A 174 -17.02 39.25 6.97
N GLY A 175 -16.36 39.96 7.90
CA GLY A 175 -17.04 40.66 9.00
C GLY A 175 -17.78 39.73 9.95
N LEU A 176 -17.34 38.47 10.07
CA LEU A 176 -17.94 37.48 10.98
C LEU A 176 -17.38 37.60 12.40
N SER A 177 -18.11 37.02 13.35
CA SER A 177 -17.69 36.94 14.76
C SER A 177 -16.28 36.37 14.94
N SER A 178 -15.54 36.99 15.85
CA SER A 178 -14.19 36.57 16.24
C SER A 178 -14.23 35.33 17.14
N PHE A 179 -13.12 34.59 17.21
CA PHE A 179 -12.99 33.41 18.06
C PHE A 179 -13.36 33.70 19.53
N ARG A 180 -12.89 34.81 20.09
CA ARG A 180 -13.21 35.22 21.47
C ARG A 180 -14.70 35.46 21.69
N GLN A 181 -15.38 36.10 20.74
CA GLN A 181 -16.82 36.32 20.82
C GLN A 181 -17.58 35.01 20.73
N MET A 182 -17.19 34.13 19.80
CA MET A 182 -17.80 32.80 19.65
C MET A 182 -17.66 31.97 20.92
N ARG A 183 -16.47 31.99 21.53
CA ARG A 183 -16.19 31.29 22.79
C ARG A 183 -17.10 31.76 23.93
N VAL A 184 -17.37 33.06 24.03
CA VAL A 184 -18.29 33.59 25.04
C VAL A 184 -19.74 33.19 24.72
N LEU A 185 -20.17 33.32 23.47
CA LEU A 185 -21.51 32.93 23.06
C LEU A 185 -21.79 31.43 23.29
N GLU A 186 -20.81 30.56 23.00
CA GLU A 186 -20.92 29.11 23.22
C GLU A 186 -21.09 28.76 24.70
N LYS A 187 -20.40 29.47 25.62
CA LYS A 187 -20.61 29.31 27.08
C LYS A 187 -22.04 29.57 27.52
N HIS A 188 -22.76 30.44 26.81
CA HIS A 188 -24.17 30.76 27.06
C HIS A 188 -25.13 29.97 26.16
N GLY A 189 -24.65 28.97 25.42
CA GLY A 189 -25.45 28.10 24.55
C GLY A 189 -25.91 28.74 23.23
N ILE A 190 -25.29 29.85 22.81
CA ILE A 190 -25.63 30.56 21.58
C ILE A 190 -24.59 30.25 20.49
N ASP A 191 -25.03 29.78 19.32
CA ASP A 191 -24.14 29.53 18.18
C ASP A 191 -23.75 30.84 17.47
N GLY A 192 -22.53 31.32 17.76
CA GLY A 192 -21.96 32.51 17.16
C GLY A 192 -21.35 32.31 15.77
N THR A 193 -21.35 31.11 15.19
CA THR A 193 -20.51 30.77 14.03
C THR A 193 -20.82 31.57 12.76
N LYS A 194 -22.10 31.86 12.52
CA LYS A 194 -22.60 32.61 11.35
C LYS A 194 -22.95 34.07 11.67
N MET A 195 -22.73 34.52 12.90
CA MET A 195 -23.07 35.88 13.30
C MET A 195 -22.08 36.91 12.75
N SER A 196 -22.58 38.10 12.44
CA SER A 196 -21.74 39.25 12.14
C SER A 196 -20.94 39.67 13.38
N PHE A 197 -19.80 40.31 13.17
CA PHE A 197 -18.95 40.80 14.24
C PHE A 197 -19.69 41.80 15.16
N ASP A 198 -20.49 42.68 14.57
CA ASP A 198 -21.21 43.72 15.30
C ASP A 198 -22.39 43.18 16.10
N ASP A 199 -23.14 42.23 15.54
CA ASP A 199 -24.25 41.59 16.26
C ASP A 199 -23.73 40.71 17.40
N ALA A 200 -22.64 39.97 17.16
CA ALA A 200 -21.96 39.21 18.20
C ALA A 200 -21.42 40.13 19.31
N LYS A 201 -20.90 41.32 18.96
CA LYS A 201 -20.42 42.30 19.94
C LYS A 201 -21.54 42.82 20.85
N LYS A 202 -22.71 43.13 20.29
CA LYS A 202 -23.88 43.58 21.07
C LYS A 202 -24.34 42.47 22.02
N LEU A 203 -24.54 41.26 21.52
CA LEU A 203 -24.97 40.11 22.34
C LEU A 203 -23.98 39.78 23.45
N VAL A 204 -22.67 39.75 23.16
CA VAL A 204 -21.66 39.51 24.18
C VAL A 204 -21.70 40.61 25.25
N GLY A 205 -21.88 41.88 24.84
CA GLY A 205 -22.01 42.99 25.79
C GLY A 205 -23.25 42.87 26.67
N ASP A 206 -24.39 42.44 26.12
CA ASP A 206 -25.63 42.24 26.87
C ASP A 206 -25.52 41.05 27.84
N LEU A 207 -24.91 39.95 27.41
CA LEU A 207 -24.62 38.79 28.27
C LEU A 207 -23.67 39.17 29.42
N GLN A 208 -22.61 39.93 29.14
CA GLN A 208 -21.68 40.40 30.16
C GLN A 208 -22.34 41.33 31.19
N ARG A 209 -23.38 42.09 30.82
CA ARG A 209 -24.15 42.92 31.76
C ARG A 209 -25.18 42.13 32.57
N GLN A 210 -25.69 41.03 32.03
CA GLN A 210 -26.67 40.18 32.72
C GLN A 210 -26.03 39.18 33.69
N PHE A 211 -24.82 38.71 33.39
CA PHE A 211 -24.14 37.64 34.12
C PHE A 211 -22.78 38.03 34.74
N GLY A 212 -22.33 39.27 34.56
CA GLY A 212 -21.13 39.84 35.18
C GLY A 212 -21.45 40.71 36.37
#